data_AF-U3AWQ3-F1
#
_entry.id   AF-U3AWQ3-F1
#
_cell.length_a   1.000
_cell.length_b   1.000
_cell.length_c   1.000
_cell.angle_alpha   90.00
_cell.angle_beta   90.00
_cell.angle_gamma   90.00
#
_symmetry.space_group_name_H-M   'P 1'
#
loop_
_entity.id
_entity.type
_entity.pdbx_description
1 polymer ?
#
loop_
_entity_poly.entity_id
_entity_poly.type
_entity_poly.pdbx_seq_one_letter_code
_entity_poly.pdbx_strand_id
1 'polypeptide(L)'
;PSIDEQSQTWADYEAQMVAVQDTIAADGVMLVPDLLPAAIGKLAGRLCNRAVSVADTPMRVKTGALVGDVTLPVDSDGVALSTATLQTLERNRLSVCAWFPDYDGIYWADGRMLDVEGGDFQVVENRRVIDKIARRVRLIAIADIGDRSFNSTPSSTARAKLRYTRPMREMAKSTTIGQTVIPGEIESPKDEAIAITWKNKNTVEIYMTATPLDCPKSISAGLMLDLSGPESA
;
A
#
# COMPACT_ATOMS: atom_id res chain seq x y z
N PRO A 1 -17.83 9.36 -7.94
CA PRO A 1 -19.29 9.60 -7.80
C PRO A 1 -19.96 8.27 -7.47
N SER A 2 -21.16 8.30 -6.88
CA SER A 2 -22.02 7.11 -6.80
C SER A 2 -22.68 6.86 -8.16
N ILE A 3 -23.20 5.65 -8.37
CA ILE A 3 -24.04 5.34 -9.54
C ILE A 3 -25.37 6.11 -9.43
N ASP A 4 -25.93 6.53 -10.57
CA ASP A 4 -27.30 7.02 -10.66
C ASP A 4 -28.26 5.85 -10.92
N GLU A 5 -28.96 5.43 -9.86
CA GLU A 5 -29.90 4.29 -9.88
C GLU A 5 -31.06 4.46 -10.87
N GLN A 6 -31.34 5.67 -11.38
CA GLN A 6 -32.46 5.91 -12.29
C GLN A 6 -32.06 5.95 -13.76
N SER A 7 -30.78 6.17 -14.06
CA SER A 7 -30.34 6.50 -15.42
C SER A 7 -29.11 5.75 -15.91
N GLN A 8 -28.36 5.08 -15.03
CA GLN A 8 -27.11 4.42 -15.38
C GLN A 8 -27.16 2.92 -15.16
N THR A 9 -26.73 2.17 -16.18
CA THR A 9 -26.34 0.76 -16.03
C THR A 9 -24.94 0.65 -15.44
N TRP A 10 -24.55 -0.53 -14.96
CA TRP A 10 -23.16 -0.77 -14.53
C TRP A 10 -22.13 -0.49 -15.63
N ALA A 11 -22.45 -0.81 -16.89
CA ALA A 11 -21.54 -0.56 -18.02
C ALA A 11 -21.34 0.95 -18.26
N ASP A 12 -22.39 1.76 -18.13
CA ASP A 12 -22.31 3.21 -18.26
C ASP A 12 -21.47 3.81 -17.12
N TYR A 13 -21.69 3.32 -15.90
CA TYR A 13 -20.93 3.73 -14.73
C TYR A 13 -19.44 3.39 -14.84
N GLU A 14 -19.11 2.17 -15.28
CA GLU A 14 -17.74 1.74 -15.54
C GLU A 14 -17.06 2.68 -16.56
N ALA A 15 -17.71 2.94 -17.70
CA ALA A 15 -17.17 3.84 -18.72
C ALA A 15 -16.95 5.26 -18.19
N GLN A 16 -17.89 5.79 -17.41
CA GLN A 16 -17.77 7.10 -16.78
C GLN A 16 -16.58 7.15 -15.82
N MET A 17 -16.41 6.15 -14.96
CA MET A 17 -15.34 6.12 -13.96
C MET A 17 -13.96 5.93 -14.60
N VAL A 18 -13.86 5.15 -15.67
CA VAL A 18 -12.64 4.99 -16.46
C VAL A 18 -12.20 6.31 -17.08
N ALA A 19 -13.15 7.12 -17.57
CA ALA A 19 -12.86 8.44 -18.12
C ALA A 19 -12.32 9.43 -17.06
N VAL A 20 -12.68 9.27 -15.77
CA VAL A 20 -12.18 10.15 -14.69
C VAL A 20 -10.67 10.02 -14.49
N GLN A 21 -10.15 8.79 -14.59
CA GLN A 21 -8.72 8.52 -14.37
C GLN A 21 -7.89 8.57 -15.65
N ASP A 22 -8.55 8.66 -16.81
CA ASP A 22 -7.88 8.60 -18.11
C ASP A 22 -6.82 9.69 -18.23
N THR A 23 -5.65 9.32 -18.77
CA THR A 23 -4.45 10.17 -18.91
C THR A 23 -3.84 10.74 -17.61
N ILE A 24 -4.43 10.49 -16.45
CA ILE A 24 -3.90 10.98 -15.16
C ILE A 24 -2.77 10.08 -14.67
N ALA A 25 -1.66 10.72 -14.30
CA ALA A 25 -0.52 10.12 -13.61
C ALA A 25 -0.26 10.91 -12.32
N ALA A 26 -0.65 10.34 -11.20
CA ALA A 26 -0.54 10.91 -9.86
C ALA A 26 -0.35 9.80 -8.81
N ASP A 27 0.90 9.42 -8.58
CA ASP A 27 1.33 8.39 -7.62
C ASP A 27 0.94 8.66 -6.15
N GLY A 28 0.57 9.90 -5.83
CA GLY A 28 0.06 10.33 -4.51
C GLY A 28 -1.46 10.36 -4.38
N VAL A 29 -2.22 9.98 -5.43
CA VAL A 29 -3.68 10.09 -5.46
C VAL A 29 -4.32 8.71 -5.57
N MET A 30 -5.34 8.49 -4.76
CA MET A 30 -6.20 7.31 -4.82
C MET A 30 -7.61 7.74 -5.20
N LEU A 31 -8.15 7.16 -6.27
CA LEU A 31 -9.55 7.36 -6.63
C LEU A 31 -10.41 6.28 -6.00
N VAL A 32 -11.35 6.72 -5.17
CA VAL A 32 -12.30 5.83 -4.51
C VAL A 32 -13.68 6.12 -5.07
N PRO A 33 -14.24 5.22 -5.89
CA PRO A 33 -15.63 5.32 -6.30
C PRO A 33 -16.55 5.23 -5.07
N ASP A 34 -17.63 6.02 -5.05
CA ASP A 34 -18.56 6.06 -3.91
C ASP A 34 -19.62 4.95 -4.05
N LEU A 35 -19.13 3.70 -4.12
CA LEU A 35 -19.93 2.48 -4.31
C LEU A 35 -20.51 1.93 -3.01
N LEU A 36 -20.03 2.40 -1.87
CA LEU A 36 -20.54 2.05 -0.55
C LEU A 36 -20.81 3.36 0.20
N PRO A 37 -21.81 3.42 1.07
CA PRO A 37 -22.05 4.60 1.90
C PRO A 37 -20.76 5.01 2.64
N ALA A 38 -20.31 6.25 2.48
CA ALA A 38 -19.06 6.73 3.10
C ALA A 38 -17.82 5.85 2.78
N ALA A 39 -17.67 5.40 1.53
CA ALA A 39 -16.59 4.53 1.06
C ALA A 39 -15.19 5.05 1.46
N ILE A 40 -14.93 6.33 1.24
CA ILE A 40 -13.65 6.98 1.61
C ILE A 40 -13.38 6.88 3.12
N GLY A 41 -14.40 7.11 3.94
CA GLY A 41 -14.30 7.02 5.39
C GLY A 41 -14.00 5.60 5.86
N LYS A 42 -14.62 4.59 5.24
CA LYS A 42 -14.35 3.18 5.51
C LYS A 42 -12.91 2.80 5.18
N LEU A 43 -12.42 3.19 4.00
CA LEU A 43 -11.03 2.98 3.62
C LEU A 43 -10.06 3.67 4.59
N ALA A 44 -10.28 4.95 4.87
CA ALA A 44 -9.44 5.72 5.79
C ALA A 44 -9.42 5.10 7.19
N GLY A 45 -10.57 4.66 7.70
CA GLY A 45 -10.67 3.96 8.97
C GLY A 45 -9.89 2.64 8.99
N ARG A 46 -9.89 1.91 7.87
CA ARG A 46 -9.12 0.67 7.72
C ARG A 46 -7.61 0.93 7.73
N LEU A 47 -7.14 1.94 7.00
CA LEU A 47 -5.73 2.34 6.93
C LEU A 47 -5.20 2.98 8.22
N CYS A 48 -6.09 3.52 9.05
CA CYS A 48 -5.78 4.16 10.34
C CYS A 48 -6.09 3.26 11.55
N ASN A 49 -6.44 1.99 11.34
CA ASN A 49 -6.73 1.06 12.43
C ASN A 49 -5.45 0.82 13.26
N ARG A 50 -5.57 0.80 14.59
CA ARG A 50 -4.44 0.55 15.50
C ARG A 50 -3.82 -0.85 15.33
N ALA A 51 -4.55 -1.77 14.72
CA ALA A 51 -4.08 -3.12 14.41
C ALA A 51 -3.23 -3.20 13.12
N VAL A 52 -3.04 -2.08 12.41
CA VAL A 52 -2.23 -2.00 11.18
C VAL A 52 -1.11 -0.97 11.30
N SER A 53 -0.09 -1.15 10.49
CA SER A 53 1.00 -0.23 10.23
C SER A 53 0.81 0.48 8.87
N VAL A 54 1.75 1.34 8.50
CA VAL A 54 1.72 1.99 7.18
C VAL A 54 2.07 1.04 6.04
N ALA A 55 2.71 -0.10 6.34
CA ALA A 55 3.09 -1.13 5.37
C ALA A 55 1.98 -2.17 5.12
N ASP A 56 0.93 -2.16 5.94
CA ASP A 56 -0.18 -3.09 5.76
C ASP A 56 -1.11 -2.61 4.65
N THR A 57 -1.43 -3.53 3.73
CA THR A 57 -2.42 -3.34 2.68
C THR A 57 -3.84 -3.23 3.25
N PRO A 58 -4.72 -2.39 2.67
CA PRO A 58 -6.14 -2.39 3.03
C PRO A 58 -6.84 -3.72 2.70
N MET A 59 -6.25 -4.59 1.88
CA MET A 59 -6.83 -5.92 1.58
C MET A 59 -6.82 -6.88 2.78
N ARG A 60 -6.02 -6.59 3.83
CA ARG A 60 -5.77 -7.51 4.95
C ARG A 60 -7.07 -8.03 5.60
N VAL A 61 -7.46 -9.25 5.28
CA VAL A 61 -8.71 -9.89 5.78
C VAL A 61 -8.65 -10.11 7.29
N LYS A 62 -7.47 -10.38 7.84
CA LYS A 62 -7.24 -10.63 9.28
C LYS A 62 -7.69 -9.48 10.20
N THR A 63 -7.82 -8.25 9.70
CA THR A 63 -8.34 -7.12 10.49
C THR A 63 -9.86 -7.07 10.56
N GLY A 64 -10.55 -8.03 9.95
CA GLY A 64 -12.02 -8.10 9.87
C GLY A 64 -12.58 -7.34 8.67
N ALA A 65 -13.90 -7.48 8.47
CA ALA A 65 -14.66 -6.82 7.43
C ALA A 65 -14.76 -5.29 7.65
N LEU A 66 -15.25 -4.56 6.66
CA LEU A 66 -15.55 -3.14 6.78
C LEU A 66 -16.64 -2.90 7.82
N VAL A 67 -16.49 -1.84 8.59
CA VAL A 67 -17.42 -1.47 9.67
C VAL A 67 -18.46 -0.49 9.13
N GLY A 68 -19.71 -0.67 9.57
CA GLY A 68 -20.84 0.19 9.23
C GLY A 68 -21.67 -0.35 8.06
N ASP A 69 -22.49 0.51 7.48
CA ASP A 69 -23.38 0.15 6.37
C ASP A 69 -22.59 -0.27 5.13
N VAL A 70 -22.83 -1.49 4.66
CA VAL A 70 -22.20 -2.08 3.47
C VAL A 70 -23.25 -2.51 2.45
N THR A 71 -24.42 -1.86 2.47
CA THR A 71 -25.49 -2.07 1.50
C THR A 71 -24.95 -1.85 0.08
N LEU A 72 -25.15 -2.85 -0.77
CA LEU A 72 -24.71 -2.82 -2.15
C LEU A 72 -25.68 -1.99 -2.99
N PRO A 73 -25.19 -1.03 -3.79
CA PRO A 73 -26.02 -0.28 -4.71
C PRO A 73 -26.58 -1.17 -5.82
N VAL A 74 -27.67 -0.72 -6.42
CA VAL A 74 -28.29 -1.32 -7.61
C VAL A 74 -28.20 -0.34 -8.78
N ASP A 75 -28.15 -0.84 -10.01
CA ASP A 75 -28.23 -0.01 -11.21
C ASP A 75 -29.68 0.22 -11.65
N SER A 76 -29.87 0.92 -12.77
CA SER A 76 -31.19 1.20 -13.36
C SER A 76 -31.99 -0.04 -13.76
N ASP A 77 -31.33 -1.18 -13.96
CA ASP A 77 -31.96 -2.46 -14.28
C ASP A 77 -32.28 -3.29 -13.01
N GLY A 78 -32.00 -2.75 -11.82
CA GLY A 78 -32.18 -3.43 -10.55
C GLY A 78 -31.11 -4.48 -10.26
N VAL A 79 -29.99 -4.47 -11.00
CA VAL A 79 -28.88 -5.40 -10.82
C VAL A 79 -27.96 -4.87 -9.72
N ALA A 80 -27.76 -5.67 -8.67
CA ALA A 80 -26.84 -5.34 -7.59
C ALA A 80 -25.38 -5.37 -8.04
N LEU A 81 -24.55 -4.53 -7.40
CA LEU A 81 -23.10 -4.46 -7.66
C LEU A 81 -22.45 -5.86 -7.60
N SER A 82 -21.73 -6.20 -8.67
CA SER A 82 -21.07 -7.49 -8.82
C SER A 82 -19.55 -7.40 -8.62
N THR A 83 -18.91 -8.53 -8.33
CA THR A 83 -17.44 -8.62 -8.29
C THR A 83 -16.80 -8.37 -9.67
N ALA A 84 -17.51 -8.66 -10.77
CA ALA A 84 -17.01 -8.43 -12.11
C ALA A 84 -16.82 -6.92 -12.38
N THR A 85 -17.81 -6.11 -12.00
CA THR A 85 -17.71 -4.64 -12.08
C THR A 85 -16.56 -4.12 -11.23
N LEU A 86 -16.40 -4.62 -10.00
CA LEU A 86 -15.29 -4.23 -9.15
C LEU A 86 -13.92 -4.57 -9.76
N GLN A 87 -13.78 -5.75 -10.37
CA GLN A 87 -12.55 -6.13 -11.07
C GLN A 87 -12.26 -5.23 -12.28
N THR A 88 -13.29 -4.82 -13.02
CA THR A 88 -13.13 -3.85 -14.11
C THR A 88 -12.65 -2.51 -13.59
N LEU A 89 -13.27 -1.98 -12.53
CA LEU A 89 -12.88 -0.70 -11.93
C LEU A 89 -11.45 -0.75 -11.36
N GLU A 90 -11.10 -1.82 -10.63
CA GLU A 90 -9.77 -2.01 -10.05
C GLU A 90 -8.68 -2.06 -11.12
N ARG A 91 -8.91 -2.80 -12.21
CA ARG A 91 -7.99 -2.86 -13.36
C ARG A 91 -7.74 -1.47 -13.95
N ASN A 92 -8.74 -0.60 -13.92
CA ASN A 92 -8.66 0.78 -14.35
C ASN A 92 -8.18 1.73 -13.23
N ARG A 93 -7.32 1.25 -12.32
CA ARG A 93 -6.63 2.05 -11.29
C ARG A 93 -7.56 2.72 -10.28
N LEU A 94 -8.77 2.19 -10.09
CA LEU A 94 -9.70 2.64 -9.04
C LEU A 94 -9.57 1.77 -7.79
N SER A 95 -9.63 2.39 -6.62
CA SER A 95 -9.59 1.70 -5.34
C SER A 95 -11.01 1.36 -4.89
N VAL A 96 -11.32 0.07 -4.89
CA VAL A 96 -12.68 -0.44 -4.64
C VAL A 96 -12.74 -1.41 -3.45
N CYS A 97 -13.96 -1.74 -3.03
CA CYS A 97 -14.19 -2.84 -2.08
C CYS A 97 -13.98 -4.21 -2.75
N ALA A 98 -13.86 -5.25 -1.94
CA ALA A 98 -13.73 -6.62 -2.41
C ALA A 98 -14.43 -7.58 -1.45
N TRP A 99 -14.97 -8.68 -1.96
CA TRP A 99 -15.50 -9.78 -1.15
C TRP A 99 -15.22 -11.10 -1.85
N PHE A 100 -15.34 -12.20 -1.11
CA PHE A 100 -15.08 -13.55 -1.60
C PHE A 100 -16.38 -14.35 -1.54
N PRO A 101 -16.69 -15.18 -2.56
CA PRO A 101 -17.93 -15.97 -2.57
C PRO A 101 -18.07 -16.89 -1.34
N ASP A 102 -16.96 -17.47 -0.88
CA ASP A 102 -16.93 -18.46 0.19
C ASP A 102 -16.42 -17.89 1.53
N TYR A 103 -16.33 -16.56 1.68
CA TYR A 103 -15.87 -15.92 2.91
C TYR A 103 -16.68 -14.67 3.25
N ASP A 104 -17.37 -14.73 4.39
CA ASP A 104 -18.30 -13.70 4.81
C ASP A 104 -17.64 -12.33 5.01
N GLY A 105 -18.35 -11.29 4.58
CA GLY A 105 -18.02 -9.90 4.79
C GLY A 105 -17.50 -9.18 3.55
N ILE A 106 -17.63 -7.84 3.60
CA ILE A 106 -17.05 -6.95 2.59
C ILE A 106 -15.73 -6.39 3.14
N TYR A 107 -14.69 -6.49 2.34
CA TYR A 107 -13.33 -6.04 2.60
C TYR A 107 -12.97 -4.92 1.61
N TRP A 108 -11.71 -4.52 1.63
CA TRP A 108 -11.17 -3.60 0.63
C TRP A 108 -10.23 -4.35 -0.32
N ALA A 109 -10.04 -3.85 -1.53
CA ALA A 109 -9.01 -4.35 -2.43
C ALA A 109 -7.63 -3.73 -2.05
N ASP A 110 -6.75 -3.59 -3.04
CA ASP A 110 -5.35 -3.17 -2.85
C ASP A 110 -5.13 -1.69 -2.52
N GLY A 111 -6.17 -0.85 -2.59
CA GLY A 111 -6.00 0.59 -2.49
C GLY A 111 -5.15 1.12 -3.64
N ARG A 112 -5.57 0.86 -4.88
CA ARG A 112 -4.85 1.25 -6.09
C ARG A 112 -4.64 2.76 -6.17
N MET A 113 -3.42 3.16 -6.47
CA MET A 113 -3.04 4.56 -6.71
C MET A 113 -3.07 4.88 -8.22
N LEU A 114 -3.23 6.15 -8.56
CA LEU A 114 -3.15 6.68 -9.93
C LEU A 114 -1.72 6.76 -10.47
N ASP A 115 -0.86 5.83 -10.10
CA ASP A 115 0.45 5.74 -10.73
C ASP A 115 0.33 5.31 -12.20
N VAL A 116 1.39 5.53 -12.98
CA VAL A 116 1.48 5.03 -14.35
C VAL A 116 1.46 3.51 -14.37
N GLU A 117 1.07 2.93 -15.50
CA GLU A 117 1.15 1.49 -15.69
C GLU A 117 2.62 1.03 -15.60
N GLY A 118 2.89 0.04 -14.76
CA GLY A 118 4.24 -0.43 -14.44
C GLY A 118 5.02 0.45 -13.46
N GLY A 119 4.42 1.50 -12.88
CA GLY A 119 5.05 2.33 -11.86
C GLY A 119 5.23 1.62 -10.51
N ASP A 120 6.12 2.15 -9.68
CA ASP A 120 6.50 1.56 -8.39
C ASP A 120 5.42 1.74 -7.29
N PHE A 121 4.55 2.73 -7.45
CA PHE A 121 3.57 3.19 -6.44
C PHE A 121 2.14 2.82 -6.80
N GLN A 122 1.94 1.75 -7.55
CA GLN A 122 0.60 1.26 -7.90
C GLN A 122 -0.28 0.90 -6.70
N VAL A 123 0.32 0.58 -5.54
CA VAL A 123 -0.38 0.21 -4.31
C VAL A 123 -0.02 1.14 -3.17
N VAL A 124 -1.00 1.39 -2.30
CA VAL A 124 -0.88 2.42 -1.26
C VAL A 124 0.18 2.09 -0.20
N GLU A 125 0.35 0.81 0.15
CA GLU A 125 1.33 0.36 1.14
C GLU A 125 2.76 0.75 0.76
N ASN A 126 3.15 0.66 -0.51
CA ASN A 126 4.47 1.05 -0.98
C ASN A 126 4.69 2.56 -0.83
N ARG A 127 3.72 3.35 -1.30
CA ARG A 127 3.80 4.83 -1.27
C ARG A 127 3.91 5.36 0.15
N ARG A 128 3.10 4.83 1.08
CA ARG A 128 3.06 5.24 2.49
C ARG A 128 4.36 4.92 3.22
N VAL A 129 4.97 3.76 2.94
CA VAL A 129 6.26 3.37 3.53
C VAL A 129 7.37 4.33 3.11
N ILE A 130 7.48 4.63 1.82
CA ILE A 130 8.48 5.55 1.29
C ILE A 130 8.26 6.99 1.82
N ASP A 131 7.02 7.46 1.89
CA ASP A 131 6.69 8.76 2.49
C ASP A 131 7.12 8.87 3.95
N LYS A 132 6.97 7.79 4.72
CA LYS A 132 7.38 7.76 6.12
C LYS A 132 8.90 7.86 6.24
N ILE A 133 9.66 7.16 5.40
CA ILE A 133 11.13 7.24 5.37
C ILE A 133 11.56 8.66 5.02
N ALA A 134 11.03 9.22 3.92
CA ALA A 134 11.35 10.56 3.45
C ALA A 134 11.11 11.61 4.54
N ARG A 135 9.97 11.53 5.25
CA ARG A 135 9.66 12.44 6.36
C ARG A 135 10.65 12.32 7.52
N ARG A 136 11.02 11.10 7.92
CA ARG A 136 11.96 10.87 9.03
C ARG A 136 13.38 11.33 8.69
N VAL A 137 13.86 11.04 7.50
CA VAL A 137 15.19 11.46 7.04
C VAL A 137 15.24 12.98 6.87
N ARG A 138 14.19 13.61 6.32
CA ARG A 138 14.10 15.07 6.18
C ARG A 138 14.31 15.80 7.50
N LEU A 139 13.75 15.32 8.61
CA LEU A 139 13.94 15.94 9.92
C LEU A 139 15.41 15.91 10.37
N ILE A 140 16.13 14.82 10.08
CA ILE A 140 17.58 14.72 10.36
C ILE A 140 18.34 15.70 9.46
N ALA A 141 18.01 15.74 8.17
CA ALA A 141 18.69 16.59 7.19
C ALA A 141 18.53 18.08 7.50
N ILE A 142 17.36 18.51 7.97
CA ILE A 142 17.13 19.91 8.38
C ILE A 142 18.09 20.32 9.50
N ALA A 143 18.37 19.43 10.46
CA ALA A 143 19.28 19.73 11.57
C ALA A 143 20.75 19.81 11.14
N ASP A 144 21.11 19.24 9.99
CA ASP A 144 22.47 19.28 9.44
C ASP A 144 22.75 20.53 8.58
N ILE A 145 21.73 21.34 8.29
CA ILE A 145 21.91 22.56 7.47
C ILE A 145 22.82 23.54 8.20
N GLY A 146 23.97 23.85 7.59
CA GLY A 146 24.96 24.78 8.14
C GLY A 146 25.82 24.21 9.28
N ASP A 147 25.68 22.93 9.63
CA ASP A 147 26.54 22.30 10.63
C ASP A 147 27.87 21.85 10.02
N ARG A 148 28.97 22.51 10.42
CA ARG A 148 30.34 22.14 10.00
C ARG A 148 30.76 20.73 10.41
N SER A 149 30.09 20.11 11.39
CA SER A 149 30.37 18.73 11.82
C SER A 149 29.94 17.71 10.75
N PHE A 150 29.02 18.11 9.85
CA PHE A 150 28.64 17.41 8.64
C PHE A 150 29.36 18.02 7.43
N ASN A 151 30.49 17.42 7.08
CA ASN A 151 31.37 17.82 5.99
C ASN A 151 31.85 16.62 5.14
N SER A 152 32.57 16.92 4.06
CA SER A 152 33.05 15.96 3.05
C SER A 152 34.19 15.05 3.50
N THR A 153 34.65 15.13 4.74
CA THR A 153 35.64 14.17 5.24
C THR A 153 35.04 12.75 5.30
N PRO A 154 35.84 11.69 5.08
CA PRO A 154 35.35 10.31 5.13
C PRO A 154 34.70 9.96 6.48
N SER A 155 35.29 10.41 7.58
CA SER A 155 34.78 10.15 8.93
C SER A 155 33.41 10.80 9.17
N SER A 156 33.23 12.04 8.73
CA SER A 156 31.95 12.75 8.80
C SER A 156 30.88 12.07 7.97
N THR A 157 31.21 11.73 6.71
CA THR A 157 30.29 11.06 5.79
C THR A 157 29.83 9.71 6.33
N ALA A 158 30.75 8.90 6.89
CA ALA A 158 30.40 7.63 7.51
C ALA A 158 29.46 7.80 8.73
N ARG A 159 29.74 8.77 9.61
CA ARG A 159 28.86 9.08 10.76
C ARG A 159 27.48 9.54 10.30
N ALA A 160 27.42 10.40 9.29
CA ALA A 160 26.17 10.90 8.74
C ALA A 160 25.35 9.77 8.11
N LYS A 161 25.99 8.90 7.32
CA LYS A 161 25.36 7.71 6.74
C LYS A 161 24.70 6.83 7.80
N LEU A 162 25.39 6.54 8.91
CA LEU A 162 24.83 5.79 10.03
C LEU A 162 23.60 6.48 10.67
N ARG A 163 23.64 7.82 10.77
CA ARG A 163 22.54 8.65 11.28
C ARG A 163 21.33 8.60 10.36
N TYR A 164 21.51 8.83 9.06
CA TYR A 164 20.44 8.81 8.06
C TYR A 164 19.82 7.41 7.89
N THR A 165 20.62 6.36 8.09
CA THR A 165 20.14 4.96 8.04
C THR A 165 19.39 4.55 9.33
N ARG A 166 19.52 5.30 10.43
CA ARG A 166 18.84 5.00 11.70
C ARG A 166 17.31 4.82 11.57
N PRO A 167 16.55 5.77 11.00
CA PRO A 167 15.10 5.59 10.85
C PRO A 167 14.71 4.36 10.02
N MET A 168 15.51 4.00 9.03
CA MET A 168 15.28 2.80 8.21
C MET A 168 15.51 1.53 9.04
N ARG A 169 16.59 1.48 9.83
CA ARG A 169 16.84 0.36 10.77
C ARG A 169 15.75 0.20 11.83
N GLU A 170 15.13 1.30 12.26
CA GLU A 170 13.98 1.24 13.17
C GLU A 170 12.74 0.65 12.49
N MET A 171 12.50 1.02 11.22
CA MET A 171 11.38 0.51 10.42
C MET A 171 11.56 -0.97 10.02
N ALA A 172 12.80 -1.44 9.88
CA ALA A 172 13.09 -2.84 9.55
C ALA A 172 12.90 -3.82 10.71
N LYS A 173 12.75 -3.34 11.95
CA LYS A 173 12.64 -4.21 13.13
C LYS A 173 11.24 -4.81 13.23
N SER A 174 11.17 -6.14 13.27
CA SER A 174 9.99 -6.82 13.76
C SER A 174 9.84 -6.59 15.27
N THR A 175 8.59 -6.49 15.71
CA THR A 175 8.24 -6.35 17.13
C THR A 175 7.29 -7.48 17.50
N THR A 176 7.52 -8.13 18.64
CA THR A 176 6.60 -9.15 19.15
C THR A 176 5.81 -8.56 20.31
N ILE A 177 4.49 -8.65 20.23
CA ILE A 177 3.58 -8.26 21.31
C ILE A 177 2.75 -9.49 21.69
N GLY A 178 3.00 -10.03 22.89
CA GLY A 178 2.43 -11.31 23.31
C GLY A 178 2.88 -12.44 22.39
N GLN A 179 1.93 -13.15 21.76
CA GLN A 179 2.20 -14.23 20.80
C GLN A 179 2.20 -13.77 19.33
N THR A 180 1.96 -12.49 19.07
CA THR A 180 1.88 -11.97 17.69
C THR A 180 3.18 -11.27 17.30
N VAL A 181 3.80 -11.75 16.22
CA VAL A 181 4.92 -11.07 15.57
C VAL A 181 4.35 -10.05 14.59
N ILE A 182 4.69 -8.79 14.79
CA ILE A 182 4.46 -7.70 13.84
C ILE A 182 5.74 -7.56 13.02
N PRO A 183 5.71 -7.85 11.72
CA PRO A 183 6.88 -7.70 10.86
C PRO A 183 7.32 -6.24 10.77
N GLY A 184 8.59 -6.03 10.37
CA GLY A 184 9.08 -4.71 10.00
C GLY A 184 8.35 -4.18 8.77
N GLU A 185 8.36 -2.86 8.58
CA GLU A 185 7.74 -2.18 7.45
C GLU A 185 8.57 -2.29 6.16
N ILE A 186 9.88 -2.51 6.31
CA ILE A 186 10.84 -2.69 5.22
C ILE A 186 11.81 -3.82 5.55
N GLU A 187 12.50 -4.32 4.54
CA GLU A 187 13.68 -5.15 4.74
C GLU A 187 14.80 -4.37 5.45
N SER A 188 15.75 -5.11 6.04
CA SER A 188 16.94 -4.48 6.61
C SER A 188 17.68 -3.68 5.53
N PRO A 189 17.96 -2.38 5.77
CA PRO A 189 18.61 -1.56 4.77
C PRO A 189 20.02 -2.10 4.49
N LYS A 190 20.35 -2.25 3.21
CA LYS A 190 21.69 -2.62 2.75
C LYS A 190 22.68 -1.49 3.03
N ASP A 191 23.98 -1.79 2.95
CA ASP A 191 25.02 -0.78 3.20
C ASP A 191 24.90 0.41 2.24
N GLU A 192 24.47 0.19 1.01
CA GLU A 192 24.25 1.19 -0.04
C GLU A 192 22.89 1.91 0.05
N ALA A 193 22.04 1.59 1.03
CA ALA A 193 20.70 2.18 1.16
C ALA A 193 20.71 3.70 1.37
N ILE A 194 21.84 4.27 1.83
CA ILE A 194 22.08 5.72 1.87
C ILE A 194 23.39 6.02 1.14
N ALA A 195 23.34 6.92 0.16
CA ALA A 195 24.52 7.49 -0.49
C ALA A 195 24.54 9.01 -0.30
N ILE A 196 25.70 9.56 0.06
CA ILE A 196 25.90 11.00 0.28
C ILE A 196 26.91 11.49 -0.76
N THR A 197 26.48 12.42 -1.60
CA THR A 197 27.28 12.97 -2.69
C THR A 197 27.49 14.47 -2.46
N TRP A 198 28.73 14.88 -2.25
CA TRP A 198 29.11 16.28 -2.10
C TRP A 198 29.30 16.91 -3.48
N LYS A 199 28.42 17.84 -3.87
CA LYS A 199 28.54 18.56 -5.16
C LYS A 199 29.55 19.70 -5.08
N ASN A 200 29.49 20.45 -3.98
CA ASN A 200 30.40 21.54 -3.67
C ASN A 200 30.40 21.76 -2.15
N LYS A 201 31.13 22.78 -1.67
CA LYS A 201 31.26 23.09 -0.24
C LYS A 201 29.94 23.37 0.50
N ASN A 202 28.88 23.75 -0.22
CA ASN A 202 27.59 24.17 0.33
C ASN A 202 26.42 23.28 -0.14
N THR A 203 26.66 22.31 -1.02
CA THR A 203 25.60 21.51 -1.64
C THR A 203 25.95 20.03 -1.53
N VAL A 204 25.04 19.29 -0.90
CA VAL A 204 25.13 17.85 -0.68
C VAL A 204 23.82 17.20 -1.10
N GLU A 205 23.92 16.06 -1.75
CA GLU A 205 22.79 15.23 -2.16
C GLU A 205 22.81 13.95 -1.34
N ILE A 206 21.62 13.54 -0.88
CA ILE A 206 21.42 12.32 -0.11
C ILE A 206 20.44 11.46 -0.90
N TYR A 207 20.92 10.33 -1.38
CA TYR A 207 20.13 9.32 -2.06
C TYR A 207 19.75 8.21 -1.10
N MET A 208 18.56 7.66 -1.26
CA MET A 208 17.97 6.69 -0.36
C MET A 208 17.30 5.58 -1.15
N THR A 209 17.41 4.35 -0.69
CA THR A 209 16.72 3.19 -1.27
C THR A 209 16.18 2.32 -0.15
N ALA A 210 14.93 1.89 -0.26
CA ALA A 210 14.27 1.02 0.70
C ALA A 210 13.45 -0.04 -0.04
N THR A 211 13.40 -1.24 0.53
CA THR A 211 12.62 -2.37 0.01
C THR A 211 11.49 -2.67 0.99
N PRO A 212 10.21 -2.42 0.63
CA PRO A 212 9.08 -2.86 1.44
C PRO A 212 9.11 -4.37 1.66
N LEU A 213 8.61 -4.83 2.81
CA LEU A 213 8.52 -6.27 3.09
C LEU A 213 7.37 -6.90 2.29
N ASP A 214 7.55 -8.15 1.86
CA ASP A 214 6.52 -8.89 1.12
C ASP A 214 5.22 -9.06 1.91
N CYS A 215 4.09 -8.85 1.22
CA CYS A 215 2.75 -9.09 1.74
C CYS A 215 1.92 -9.84 0.68
N PRO A 216 1.74 -11.17 0.79
CA PRO A 216 1.04 -11.95 -0.22
C PRO A 216 -0.45 -11.58 -0.27
N LYS A 217 -0.95 -11.32 -1.48
CA LYS A 217 -2.36 -11.00 -1.78
C LYS A 217 -3.13 -12.14 -2.46
N SER A 218 -2.40 -13.13 -2.96
CA SER A 218 -2.95 -14.37 -3.53
C SER A 218 -2.17 -15.54 -2.94
N ILE A 219 -2.91 -16.59 -2.57
CA ILE A 219 -2.36 -17.82 -1.98
C ILE A 219 -2.97 -18.99 -2.75
N SER A 220 -2.10 -19.85 -3.29
CA SER A 220 -2.50 -21.11 -3.91
C SER A 220 -1.99 -22.27 -3.05
N ALA A 221 -2.86 -23.21 -2.74
CA ALA A 221 -2.51 -24.43 -2.00
C ALA A 221 -2.75 -25.65 -2.89
N GLY A 222 -1.66 -26.36 -3.23
CA GLY A 222 -1.75 -27.64 -3.94
C GLY A 222 -1.84 -28.79 -2.94
N LEU A 223 -2.76 -29.73 -3.18
CA LEU A 223 -2.86 -30.97 -2.43
C LEU A 223 -2.59 -32.14 -3.39
N MET A 224 -1.65 -33.00 -3.02
CA MET A 224 -1.40 -34.26 -3.73
C MET A 224 -1.83 -35.42 -2.85
N LEU A 225 -2.58 -36.36 -3.43
CA LEU A 225 -2.94 -37.62 -2.78
C LEU A 225 -1.77 -38.60 -2.95
N ASP A 226 -1.09 -38.92 -1.86
CA ASP A 226 -0.09 -39.97 -1.82
C ASP A 226 -0.76 -41.31 -1.43
N LEU A 227 -0.80 -42.24 -2.37
CA LEU A 227 -1.31 -43.61 -2.17
C LEU A 227 -0.19 -44.65 -2.06
N SER A 228 1.08 -44.23 -1.92
CA SER A 228 2.22 -45.15 -1.75
C SER A 228 2.28 -45.83 -0.38
N GLY A 229 1.12 -46.07 0.24
CA GLY A 229 0.99 -46.92 1.42
C GLY A 229 1.37 -48.38 1.10
N PRO A 230 1.90 -49.14 2.08
CA PRO A 230 2.37 -50.49 1.84
C PRO A 230 1.18 -51.44 1.62
N GLU A 231 0.81 -51.70 0.37
CA GLU A 231 0.06 -52.93 0.05
C GLU A 231 1.01 -54.13 0.16
N SER A 232 0.89 -54.84 1.28
CA SER A 232 1.22 -56.26 1.51
C SER A 232 2.39 -56.87 0.72
N ALA A 233 3.52 -57.06 1.43
CA ALA A 233 4.47 -58.15 1.12
C ALA A 233 3.79 -59.53 1.25
#